data_AF-A0A151AQ54-F1
#
_entry.id   AF-A0A151AQ54-F1
#
_cell.length_a   1.000
_cell.length_b   1.000
_cell.length_c   1.000
_cell.angle_alpha   90.00
_cell.angle_beta   90.00
_cell.angle_gamma   90.00
#
_symmetry.space_group_name_H-M   'P 1'
#
loop_
_entity.id
_entity.type
_entity.pdbx_description
1 polymer ?
#
loop_
_entity_poly.entity_id
_entity_poly.type
_entity_poly.pdbx_seq_one_letter_code
_entity_poly.pdbx_strand_id
1 'polypeptide(L)'
;MKRYNCSPDDILNHNSSNSTGEYSKPPVCFKTQIIVPDKVAYLYVNSFNALSVNSDRDGIYKFLKEIKDYPNLIIDIRGNGGGSENYWMQNIVSPLLNEKITTINYMLFRGGEYNKKFYDARYAFERHQYT
;
A
#
# COMPACT_ATOMS: atom_id res chain seq x y z
N MET A 1 -33.06 11.81 4.88
CA MET A 1 -31.78 12.42 4.45
C MET A 1 -31.33 11.75 3.15
N LYS A 2 -31.44 12.42 1.99
CA LYS A 2 -31.01 11.89 0.69
C LYS A 2 -29.49 12.07 0.56
N ARG A 3 -28.74 10.99 0.32
CA ARG A 3 -27.25 10.98 0.32
C ARG A 3 -26.59 11.15 -1.04
N TYR A 4 -27.32 11.07 -2.15
CA TYR A 4 -26.74 11.13 -3.50
C TYR A 4 -27.60 11.98 -4.42
N ASN A 5 -27.00 13.02 -4.99
CA ASN A 5 -27.60 13.92 -5.97
C ASN A 5 -26.74 13.92 -7.25
N CYS A 6 -26.44 12.73 -7.78
CA CYS A 6 -25.86 12.59 -9.12
C CYS A 6 -26.99 12.37 -10.12
N SER A 7 -27.05 13.21 -11.15
CA SER A 7 -27.90 13.01 -12.33
C SER A 7 -27.20 12.01 -13.26
N PRO A 8 -27.93 11.15 -14.00
CA PRO A 8 -27.36 10.33 -15.06
C PRO A 8 -26.53 11.12 -16.09
N ASP A 9 -26.86 12.41 -16.27
CA ASP A 9 -26.15 13.32 -17.17
C ASP A 9 -24.73 13.69 -16.69
N ASP A 10 -24.42 13.52 -15.39
CA ASP A 10 -23.09 13.78 -14.83
C ASP A 10 -22.04 12.75 -15.32
N ILE A 11 -22.49 11.61 -15.85
CA ILE A 11 -21.64 10.49 -16.32
C ILE A 11 -21.12 10.76 -17.74
N LEU A 12 -21.79 11.61 -18.53
CA LEU A 12 -21.48 11.78 -19.96
C LEU A 12 -20.41 12.85 -20.25
N ASN A 13 -19.95 13.62 -19.26
CA ASN A 13 -19.01 14.73 -19.45
C ASN A 13 -17.54 14.43 -19.11
N HIS A 14 -17.16 13.16 -18.88
CA HIS A 14 -15.76 12.84 -18.70
C HIS A 14 -15.05 12.73 -20.06
N ASN A 15 -14.68 13.88 -20.62
CA ASN A 15 -13.79 13.95 -21.77
C ASN A 15 -12.52 13.15 -21.45
N SER A 16 -12.33 12.06 -22.19
CA SER A 16 -11.10 11.30 -22.21
C SER A 16 -10.05 12.18 -22.88
N SER A 17 -9.30 12.94 -22.08
CA SER A 17 -8.04 13.52 -22.51
C SER A 17 -7.11 12.35 -22.83
N ASN A 18 -6.91 12.10 -24.13
CA ASN A 18 -5.88 11.20 -24.64
C ASN A 18 -4.51 11.76 -24.24
N SER A 19 -4.06 11.47 -23.02
CA SER A 19 -2.67 11.66 -22.62
C SER A 19 -1.85 10.58 -23.28
N THR A 20 -1.06 10.96 -24.28
CA THR A 20 0.07 10.16 -24.78
C THR A 20 0.96 9.83 -23.58
N GLY A 21 0.84 8.60 -23.07
CA GLY A 21 1.42 8.19 -21.80
C GLY A 21 2.94 8.06 -21.88
N GLU A 22 3.63 9.16 -21.60
CA GLU A 22 4.98 9.04 -21.04
C GLU A 22 4.84 8.40 -19.66
N TYR A 23 5.47 7.24 -19.47
CA TYR A 23 5.51 6.56 -18.18
C TYR A 23 6.26 7.44 -17.18
N SER A 24 5.52 8.24 -16.41
CA SER A 24 6.10 9.03 -15.33
C SER A 24 6.74 8.08 -14.31
N LYS A 25 7.98 8.40 -13.91
CA LYS A 25 8.70 7.64 -12.88
C LYS A 25 7.80 7.51 -11.64
N PRO A 26 7.66 6.31 -11.04
CA PRO A 26 6.89 6.15 -9.81
C PRO A 26 7.33 7.15 -8.74
N PRO A 27 6.39 7.71 -7.95
CA PRO A 27 6.73 8.68 -6.94
C PRO A 27 7.53 8.02 -5.81
N VAL A 28 8.51 8.73 -5.26
CA VAL A 28 9.23 8.28 -4.06
C VAL A 28 8.33 8.51 -2.85
N CYS A 29 7.99 7.43 -2.14
CA CYS A 29 7.01 7.45 -1.06
C CYS A 29 7.63 7.38 0.35
N PHE A 30 8.96 7.53 0.46
CA PHE A 30 9.66 7.47 1.74
C PHE A 30 10.68 8.60 1.94
N LYS A 31 11.02 8.85 3.20
CA LYS A 31 12.13 9.73 3.63
C LYS A 31 12.84 9.12 4.82
N THR A 32 14.14 9.34 4.94
CA THR A 32 14.96 8.81 6.02
C THR A 32 15.70 9.91 6.77
N GLN A 33 15.95 9.71 8.05
CA GLN A 33 16.71 10.64 8.88
C GLN A 33 17.40 9.92 10.04
N ILE A 34 18.57 10.42 10.44
CA ILE A 34 19.19 10.09 11.73
C ILE A 34 18.76 11.17 12.72
N ILE A 35 18.03 10.78 13.76
CA ILE A 35 17.53 11.70 14.80
C ILE A 35 18.58 11.85 15.90
N VAL A 36 19.13 10.72 16.34
CA VAL A 36 20.22 10.68 17.31
C VAL A 36 21.29 9.73 16.76
N PRO A 37 22.53 10.22 16.53
CA PRO A 37 23.62 9.37 16.05
C PRO A 37 23.78 8.11 16.90
N ASP A 38 23.90 6.97 16.24
CA ASP A 38 24.09 5.63 16.77
C ASP A 38 23.01 5.14 17.76
N LYS A 39 21.86 5.84 17.81
CA LYS A 39 20.79 5.55 18.78
C LYS A 39 19.40 5.49 18.19
N VAL A 40 19.02 6.47 17.37
CA VAL A 40 17.65 6.61 16.87
C VAL A 40 17.64 7.01 15.40
N ALA A 41 17.13 6.10 14.57
CA ALA A 41 16.88 6.31 13.16
C ALA A 41 15.38 6.51 12.89
N TYR A 42 15.05 7.14 11.77
CA TYR A 42 13.69 7.48 11.40
C TYR A 42 13.42 7.17 9.92
N LEU A 43 12.33 6.45 9.65
CA LEU A 43 11.79 6.14 8.34
C LEU A 43 10.35 6.63 8.26
N TYR A 44 10.11 7.62 7.40
CA TYR A 44 8.77 8.11 7.08
C TYR A 44 8.29 7.50 5.77
N VAL A 45 7.03 7.05 5.73
CA VAL A 45 6.38 6.53 4.53
C VAL A 45 5.01 7.17 4.36
N ASN A 46 4.83 8.00 3.33
CA ASN A 46 3.61 8.78 3.13
C ASN A 46 2.53 8.06 2.30
N SER A 47 2.87 6.96 1.63
CA SER A 47 1.92 6.14 0.87
C SER A 47 2.49 4.74 0.64
N PHE A 48 1.62 3.73 0.60
CA PHE A 48 1.99 2.40 0.13
C PHE A 48 1.70 2.26 -1.37
N ASN A 49 2.27 3.14 -2.20
CA ASN A 49 1.96 3.17 -3.62
C ASN A 49 2.39 1.87 -4.33
N ALA A 50 1.44 1.20 -4.98
CA ALA A 50 1.67 -0.07 -5.70
C ALA A 50 2.72 0.06 -6.82
N LEU A 51 2.84 1.24 -7.45
CA LEU A 51 3.81 1.48 -8.51
C LEU A 51 5.23 1.72 -7.97
N SER A 52 5.34 2.08 -6.70
CA SER A 52 6.60 2.46 -6.06
C SER A 52 7.27 1.30 -5.29
N VAL A 53 6.68 0.10 -5.32
CA VAL A 53 7.20 -1.08 -4.59
C VAL A 53 8.67 -1.32 -4.94
N ASN A 54 8.98 -1.47 -6.22
CA ASN A 54 10.34 -1.76 -6.65
C ASN A 54 11.25 -0.52 -6.57
N SER A 55 10.75 0.67 -6.93
CA SER A 55 11.57 1.88 -6.98
C SER A 55 12.03 2.35 -5.61
N ASP A 56 11.22 2.15 -4.57
CA ASP A 56 11.56 2.58 -3.21
C ASP A 56 12.37 1.52 -2.44
N ARG A 57 12.29 0.24 -2.84
CA ARG A 57 12.91 -0.88 -2.13
C ARG A 57 14.39 -0.65 -1.88
N ASP A 58 15.15 -0.34 -2.93
CA ASP A 58 16.60 -0.24 -2.84
C ASP A 58 17.03 0.87 -1.87
N GLY A 59 16.32 2.00 -1.87
CA GLY A 59 16.60 3.12 -0.97
C GLY A 59 16.30 2.81 0.49
N ILE A 60 15.15 2.15 0.74
CA ILE A 60 14.78 1.73 2.09
C ILE A 60 15.75 0.66 2.60
N TYR A 61 16.08 -0.34 1.78
CA TYR A 61 16.98 -1.44 2.15
C TYR A 61 18.39 -0.94 2.44
N LYS A 62 18.89 0.00 1.62
CA LYS A 62 20.16 0.66 1.85
C LYS A 62 20.18 1.35 3.23
N PHE A 63 19.15 2.15 3.52
CA PHE A 63 19.04 2.83 4.82
C PHE A 63 18.99 1.84 6.00
N LEU A 64 18.13 0.82 5.92
CA LEU A 64 18.02 -0.21 6.97
C LEU A 64 19.34 -0.94 7.21
N LYS A 65 20.13 -1.18 6.15
CA LYS A 65 21.47 -1.77 6.28
C LYS A 65 22.46 -0.81 6.95
N GLU A 66 22.40 0.48 6.65
CA GLU A 66 23.25 1.51 7.27
C GLU A 66 22.98 1.65 8.78
N ILE A 67 21.72 1.52 9.20
CA ILE A 67 21.31 1.63 10.60
C ILE A 67 21.19 0.28 11.32
N LYS A 68 21.74 -0.81 10.78
CA LYS A 68 21.54 -2.18 11.29
C LYS A 68 21.89 -2.36 12.78
N ASP A 69 22.82 -1.56 13.28
CA ASP A 69 23.33 -1.62 14.65
C ASP A 69 22.65 -0.57 15.56
N TYR A 70 21.71 0.24 15.03
CA TYR A 70 20.97 1.21 15.81
C TYR A 70 19.96 0.49 16.71
N PRO A 71 19.88 0.84 18.00
CA PRO A 71 18.96 0.19 18.92
C PRO A 71 17.49 0.56 18.67
N ASN A 72 17.21 1.66 17.95
CA ASN A 72 15.85 2.13 17.72
C ASN A 72 15.64 2.63 16.28
N LEU A 73 14.53 2.20 15.68
CA LEU A 73 13.99 2.73 14.44
C LEU A 73 12.55 3.21 14.69
N ILE A 74 12.27 4.46 14.35
CA ILE A 74 10.91 5.01 14.29
C ILE A 74 10.39 4.84 12.87
N ILE A 75 9.27 4.14 12.71
CA ILE A 75 8.55 4.03 11.44
C ILE A 75 7.31 4.93 11.52
N ASP A 76 7.33 6.03 10.78
CA ASP A 76 6.23 6.99 10.74
C ASP A 76 5.37 6.78 9.50
N ILE A 77 4.14 6.31 9.73
CA ILE A 77 3.09 6.13 8.72
C ILE A 77 1.91 7.10 8.92
N ARG A 78 2.10 8.16 9.72
CA ARG A 78 1.06 9.18 9.89
C ARG A 78 0.84 9.90 8.56
N GLY A 79 -0.43 10.17 8.24
CA GLY A 79 -0.82 10.75 6.95
C GLY A 79 -0.73 9.78 5.77
N ASN A 80 -0.36 8.51 6.00
CA ASN A 80 -0.38 7.48 4.97
C ASN A 80 -1.81 6.97 4.75
N GLY A 81 -2.36 7.21 3.57
CA GLY A 81 -3.71 6.76 3.19
C GLY A 81 -3.83 5.26 2.90
N GLY A 82 -2.74 4.51 3.04
CA GLY A 82 -2.66 3.09 2.71
C GLY A 82 -2.18 2.86 1.27
N GLY A 83 -2.64 1.75 0.70
CA GLY A 83 -2.28 1.32 -0.66
C GLY A 83 -2.02 -0.18 -0.72
N SER A 84 -0.91 -0.55 -1.35
CA SER A 84 -0.49 -1.91 -1.62
C SER A 84 0.04 -2.62 -0.38
N GLU A 85 -0.58 -3.76 -0.04
CA GLU A 85 -0.02 -4.72 0.92
C GLU A 85 1.39 -5.18 0.50
N ASN A 86 1.66 -5.33 -0.80
CA ASN A 86 2.98 -5.70 -1.29
C ASN A 86 4.04 -4.64 -0.96
N TYR A 87 3.71 -3.35 -1.05
CA TYR A 87 4.65 -2.29 -0.64
C TYR A 87 4.99 -2.43 0.84
N TRP A 88 3.95 -2.55 1.67
CA TRP A 88 4.11 -2.70 3.11
C TRP A 88 4.95 -3.93 3.48
N MET A 89 4.56 -5.09 2.96
CA MET A 89 5.21 -6.36 3.26
C MET A 89 6.64 -6.40 2.75
N GLN A 90 6.89 -6.02 1.50
CA GLN A 90 8.21 -6.19 0.90
C GLN A 90 9.19 -5.12 1.34
N ASN A 91 8.76 -3.85 1.45
CA ASN A 91 9.70 -2.76 1.68
C ASN A 91 9.91 -2.46 3.17
N ILE A 92 8.94 -2.79 4.03
CA ILE A 92 8.99 -2.45 5.46
C ILE A 92 9.09 -3.69 6.32
N VAL A 93 8.11 -4.61 6.24
CA VAL A 93 8.03 -5.75 7.17
C VAL A 93 9.13 -6.78 6.93
N SER A 94 9.25 -7.28 5.70
CA SER A 94 10.19 -8.35 5.32
C SER A 94 11.65 -8.07 5.73
N PRO A 95 12.25 -6.89 5.45
CA PRO A 95 13.64 -6.63 5.84
C PRO A 95 13.86 -6.45 7.34
N LEU A 96 12.80 -6.33 8.14
CA LEU A 96 12.85 -6.17 9.59
C LEU A 96 12.57 -7.47 10.35
N LEU A 97 12.25 -8.56 9.64
CA LEU A 97 12.00 -9.86 10.24
C LEU A 97 13.26 -10.74 10.19
N ASN A 98 13.50 -11.46 11.28
CA ASN A 98 14.55 -12.47 11.35
C ASN A 98 14.10 -13.85 10.85
N GLU A 99 12.79 -14.06 10.78
CA GLU A 99 12.18 -15.32 10.37
C GLU A 99 10.86 -15.09 9.65
N LYS A 100 10.38 -16.11 8.94
CA LYS A 100 9.10 -16.05 8.25
C LYS A 100 7.96 -16.11 9.25
N ILE A 101 7.10 -15.09 9.24
CA ILE A 101 5.86 -15.06 10.04
C ILE A 101 4.63 -15.23 9.14
N THR A 102 3.50 -15.56 9.74
CA THR A 102 2.19 -15.62 9.07
C THR A 102 1.19 -14.77 9.82
N THR A 103 0.32 -14.08 9.10
CA THR A 103 -0.79 -13.31 9.66
C THR A 103 -2.11 -13.80 9.07
N ILE A 104 -3.19 -13.69 9.85
CA ILE A 104 -4.56 -13.94 9.38
C ILE A 104 -5.21 -12.58 9.18
N ASN A 105 -5.63 -12.31 7.94
CA ASN A 105 -6.33 -11.09 7.58
C ASN A 105 -7.83 -11.39 7.43
N TYR A 106 -8.67 -10.56 8.05
CA TYR A 106 -10.12 -10.65 7.90
C TYR A 106 -10.62 -9.53 7.01
N MET A 107 -11.38 -9.89 5.98
CA MET A 107 -12.16 -8.93 5.19
C MET A 107 -13.57 -8.90 5.73
N LEU A 108 -13.98 -7.73 6.25
CA LEU A 108 -15.30 -7.54 6.82
C LEU A 108 -16.21 -6.87 5.79
N PHE A 109 -17.35 -7.51 5.58
CA PHE A 109 -18.30 -7.13 4.56
C PHE A 109 -19.67 -6.89 5.17
N ARG A 110 -20.35 -5.85 4.69
CA ARG A 110 -21.76 -5.67 5.04
C ARG A 110 -22.58 -6.73 4.33
N GLY A 111 -23.31 -7.54 5.10
CA GLY A 111 -24.22 -8.54 4.53
C GLY A 111 -25.31 -7.95 3.64
N GLY A 112 -25.93 -8.81 2.83
CA GLY A 112 -27.04 -8.47 1.92
C GLY A 112 -26.87 -9.04 0.53
N GLU A 113 -27.98 -9.29 -0.16
CA GLU A 113 -27.98 -9.95 -1.48
C GLU A 113 -27.21 -9.16 -2.54
N TYR A 114 -27.26 -7.83 -2.49
CA TYR A 114 -26.55 -6.98 -3.44
C TYR A 114 -25.03 -7.16 -3.34
N ASN A 115 -24.49 -7.08 -2.13
CA ASN A 115 -23.06 -7.23 -1.88
C ASN A 115 -22.57 -8.66 -2.17
N LYS A 116 -23.42 -9.67 -1.88
CA LYS A 116 -23.11 -11.09 -2.10
C LYS A 116 -22.68 -11.39 -3.54
N LYS A 117 -23.32 -10.77 -4.53
CA LYS A 117 -22.99 -10.96 -5.96
C LYS A 117 -21.55 -10.55 -6.30
N PHE A 118 -21.04 -9.48 -5.67
CA PHE A 118 -19.67 -9.01 -5.89
C PHE A 118 -18.63 -9.91 -5.21
N TYR A 119 -18.94 -10.42 -4.01
CA TYR A 119 -18.07 -11.40 -3.34
C TYR A 119 -18.01 -12.70 -4.13
N ASP A 120 -19.17 -13.21 -4.54
CA ASP A 120 -19.22 -14.42 -5.36
C ASP A 120 -18.46 -14.20 -6.67
N ALA A 121 -18.62 -13.07 -7.37
CA ALA A 121 -17.86 -12.82 -8.59
C ALA A 121 -16.34 -12.73 -8.36
N ARG A 122 -15.89 -12.06 -7.28
CA ARG A 122 -14.47 -11.86 -7.01
C ARG A 122 -13.78 -13.11 -6.46
N TYR A 123 -14.48 -13.92 -5.66
CA TYR A 123 -13.91 -15.05 -4.92
C TYR A 123 -14.45 -16.43 -5.35
N ALA A 124 -15.42 -16.53 -6.27
CA ALA A 124 -15.78 -17.83 -6.86
C ALA A 124 -14.63 -18.43 -7.71
N PHE A 125 -13.73 -17.60 -8.24
CA PHE A 125 -12.55 -18.07 -8.98
C PHE A 125 -11.55 -18.83 -8.08
N GLU A 126 -11.47 -18.47 -6.80
CA GLU A 126 -10.54 -19.09 -5.84
C GLU A 126 -11.03 -20.46 -5.33
N ARG A 127 -12.33 -20.76 -5.46
CA ARG A 127 -12.92 -22.05 -5.05
C ARG A 127 -12.62 -23.21 -6.01
N HIS A 128 -12.09 -22.94 -7.21
CA HIS A 128 -11.79 -23.97 -8.22
C HIS A 128 -10.31 -24.35 -8.31
N GLN A 129 -9.43 -23.77 -7.47
CA GLN A 129 -8.01 -24.16 -7.42
C GLN A 129 -7.67 -25.12 -6.28
N TYR A 130 -8.65 -25.50 -5.46
CA TYR A 130 -8.46 -26.39 -4.30
C TYR A 130 -9.49 -27.52 -4.22
N THR A 131 -10.16 -27.86 -5.34
CA THR A 131 -11.01 -29.06 -5.48
C THR A 131 -10.48 -29.95 -6.57
#